data_AF-A0AA43FD12-F1
#
_entry.id   AF-A0AA43FD12-F1
#
_cell.length_a   1.000
_cell.length_b   1.000
_cell.length_c   1.000
_cell.angle_alpha   90.00
_cell.angle_beta   90.00
_cell.angle_gamma   90.00
#
_symmetry.space_group_name_H-M   'P 1'
#
loop_
_entity.id
_entity.type
_entity.pdbx_description
1 polymer ?
#
loop_
_entity_poly.entity_id
_entity_poly.type
_entity_poly.pdbx_seq_one_letter_code
_entity_poly.pdbx_strand_id
1 'polypeptide(L)'
;RLDPAQLAAVVDDFVGRLREIGIDDPVIIPVAANPVGGGGAFGMDALMDSLAELDDAKSAVIAKTLVDIRQAGMTLAQVTGVTGEGLGFDGQWEQARSEVVSGLVGMVVADDVVEKAEAEGAAAALRAGLGPLGLFITRLRDTRVARALGLAPPGNLASEAANQWASRPGRDKALGTMEALVSDLAFSAGGPYSRMLRAEFDTGRLTAAVDKTVDVALHRNADAKVDRRSWWTTVAIVKWLLSIAVLTGAVWWYASPPTRGSVPWPVVLVAGGVVVGLGLSRLLDISGRRLGRIRIDRFREHIAADLDAQLERSLGAPLRSAIRRRAQLGALLAEISIETERARQSA
;
A
#
# COMPACT_ATOMS: atom_id res chain seq x y z
N ARG A 1 30.52 -72.96 -36.36
CA ARG A 1 31.73 -72.12 -36.35
C ARG A 1 31.68 -71.36 -37.67
N LEU A 2 31.53 -70.03 -37.63
CA LEU A 2 31.56 -69.25 -38.87
C LEU A 2 33.02 -69.04 -39.24
N ASP A 3 33.38 -69.29 -40.49
CA ASP A 3 34.68 -68.83 -41.01
C ASP A 3 34.69 -67.29 -41.13
N PRO A 4 35.85 -66.64 -41.33
CA PRO A 4 35.94 -65.19 -41.43
C PRO A 4 35.05 -64.58 -42.53
N ALA A 5 34.84 -65.27 -43.64
CA ALA A 5 34.00 -64.80 -44.74
C ALA A 5 32.51 -64.90 -44.39
N GLN A 6 32.11 -65.97 -43.71
CA GLN A 6 30.75 -66.14 -43.19
C GLN A 6 30.42 -65.12 -42.11
N LEU A 7 31.37 -64.80 -41.22
CA LEU A 7 31.18 -63.75 -40.21
C LEU A 7 31.02 -62.38 -40.87
N ALA A 8 31.85 -62.06 -41.87
CA ALA A 8 31.75 -60.80 -42.62
C ALA A 8 30.39 -60.67 -43.31
N ALA A 9 29.91 -61.73 -43.98
CA ALA A 9 28.60 -61.72 -44.64
C ALA A 9 27.43 -61.51 -43.67
N VAL A 10 27.49 -62.09 -42.45
CA VAL A 10 26.48 -61.88 -41.41
C VAL A 10 26.52 -60.45 -40.86
N VAL A 11 27.72 -59.89 -40.67
CA VAL A 11 27.89 -58.50 -40.23
C VAL A 11 27.34 -57.54 -41.30
N ASP A 12 27.65 -57.76 -42.58
CA ASP A 12 27.16 -56.93 -43.68
C ASP A 12 25.62 -56.98 -43.81
N ASP A 13 24.99 -58.15 -43.70
CA ASP A 13 23.52 -58.28 -43.68
C ASP A 13 22.92 -57.51 -42.50
N PHE A 14 23.55 -57.62 -41.32
CA PHE A 14 23.07 -56.93 -40.12
C PHE A 14 23.23 -55.40 -40.23
N VAL A 15 24.35 -54.90 -40.75
CA VAL A 15 24.53 -53.47 -41.06
C VAL A 15 23.47 -52.98 -42.04
N GLY A 16 23.18 -53.76 -43.10
CA GLY A 16 22.14 -53.44 -44.06
C GLY A 16 20.77 -53.23 -43.39
N ARG A 17 20.36 -54.15 -42.52
CA ARG A 17 19.11 -54.04 -41.76
C ARG A 17 19.08 -52.87 -40.79
N LEU A 18 20.20 -52.55 -40.13
CA LEU A 18 20.29 -51.39 -39.23
C LEU A 18 20.13 -50.07 -40.00
N ARG A 19 20.68 -49.99 -41.22
CA ARG A 19 20.49 -48.83 -42.11
C ARG A 19 19.05 -48.72 -42.60
N GLU A 20 18.39 -49.84 -42.92
CA GLU A 20 16.98 -49.84 -43.32
C GLU A 20 16.04 -49.27 -42.23
N ILE A 21 16.39 -49.42 -40.95
CA ILE A 21 15.64 -48.83 -39.82
C ILE A 21 16.13 -47.42 -39.44
N GLY A 22 17.03 -46.82 -40.22
CA GLY A 22 17.50 -45.44 -40.04
C GLY A 22 18.68 -45.26 -39.09
N ILE A 23 19.44 -46.32 -38.79
CA ILE A 23 20.71 -46.20 -38.05
C ILE A 23 21.84 -46.11 -39.07
N ASP A 24 22.28 -44.88 -39.31
CA ASP A 24 23.42 -44.60 -40.17
C ASP A 24 24.73 -44.91 -39.41
N ASP A 25 25.62 -45.67 -40.06
CA ASP A 25 26.96 -46.02 -39.57
C ASP A 25 27.04 -46.74 -38.20
N PRO A 26 26.43 -47.93 -38.04
CA PRO A 26 26.46 -48.66 -36.78
C PRO A 26 27.84 -49.26 -36.47
N VAL A 27 28.32 -49.06 -35.24
CA VAL A 27 29.51 -49.76 -34.72
C VAL A 27 29.12 -51.18 -34.34
N ILE A 28 29.63 -52.18 -35.07
CA ILE A 28 29.34 -53.59 -34.83
C ILE A 28 30.59 -54.31 -34.35
N ILE A 29 30.53 -54.86 -33.13
CA ILE A 29 31.64 -55.58 -32.51
C ILE A 29 31.23 -57.04 -32.33
N PRO A 30 31.79 -57.98 -33.12
CA PRO A 30 31.48 -59.39 -32.98
C PRO A 30 32.12 -59.96 -31.70
N VAL A 31 31.29 -60.51 -30.81
CA VAL A 31 31.74 -61.05 -29.51
C VAL A 31 31.33 -62.52 -29.33
N ALA A 32 32.18 -63.29 -28.65
CA ALA A 32 31.86 -64.64 -28.22
C ALA A 32 32.47 -64.94 -26.85
N ALA A 33 31.62 -65.09 -25.83
CA ALA A 33 32.06 -65.35 -24.45
C ALA A 33 32.63 -66.76 -24.24
N ASN A 34 32.17 -67.75 -25.02
CA ASN A 34 32.64 -69.14 -24.96
C ASN A 34 32.67 -69.74 -26.39
N PRO A 35 33.71 -69.47 -27.19
CA PRO A 35 33.75 -69.93 -28.57
C PRO A 35 33.91 -71.45 -28.65
N VAL A 36 33.15 -72.07 -29.57
CA VAL A 36 33.21 -73.51 -29.83
C VAL A 36 34.61 -73.88 -30.36
N GLY A 37 35.37 -74.64 -29.56
CA GLY A 37 36.74 -75.05 -29.88
C GLY A 37 37.78 -74.78 -28.78
N GLY A 38 37.38 -74.32 -27.59
CA GLY A 38 38.27 -74.16 -26.44
C GLY A 38 39.21 -72.94 -26.50
N GLY A 39 38.95 -72.01 -27.43
CA GLY A 39 39.60 -70.69 -27.40
C GLY A 39 39.06 -69.84 -26.27
N GLY A 40 39.87 -68.90 -25.76
CA GLY A 40 39.40 -67.87 -24.83
C GLY A 40 38.33 -66.97 -25.45
N ALA A 41 37.69 -66.12 -24.65
CA ALA A 41 36.68 -65.17 -25.12
C ALA A 41 37.20 -64.32 -26.29
N PHE A 42 36.36 -64.10 -27.29
CA PHE A 42 36.69 -63.34 -28.51
C PHE A 42 35.95 -62.01 -28.52
N GLY A 43 36.66 -60.93 -28.86
CA GLY A 43 36.08 -59.59 -29.07
C GLY A 43 35.65 -58.84 -27.81
N MET A 44 35.76 -59.45 -26.61
CA MET A 44 35.34 -58.79 -25.36
C MET A 44 36.17 -57.55 -25.03
N ASP A 45 37.48 -57.56 -25.28
CA ASP A 45 38.33 -56.38 -25.05
C ASP A 45 37.90 -55.21 -25.95
N ALA A 46 37.65 -55.47 -27.24
CA ALA A 46 37.17 -54.46 -28.18
C ALA A 46 35.77 -53.92 -27.79
N LEU A 47 34.89 -54.77 -27.25
CA LEU A 47 33.60 -54.32 -26.71
C LEU A 47 33.78 -53.44 -25.47
N MET A 48 34.67 -53.82 -24.55
CA MET A 48 34.96 -53.04 -23.35
C MET A 48 35.57 -51.68 -23.71
N ASP A 49 36.51 -51.65 -24.66
CA ASP A 49 37.12 -50.41 -25.15
C ASP A 49 36.08 -49.49 -25.81
N SER A 50 35.19 -50.04 -26.64
CA SER A 50 34.13 -49.24 -27.27
C SER A 50 33.08 -48.75 -26.27
N LEU A 51 32.76 -49.55 -25.25
CA LEU A 51 31.87 -49.12 -24.16
C LEU A 51 32.52 -48.00 -23.33
N ALA A 52 33.82 -48.10 -23.05
CA ALA A 52 34.56 -47.05 -22.37
C ALA A 52 34.62 -45.76 -23.21
N GLU A 53 34.92 -45.86 -24.51
CA GLU A 53 34.92 -44.71 -25.42
C GLU A 53 33.53 -44.05 -25.52
N LEU A 54 32.46 -44.85 -25.54
CA LEU A 54 31.09 -44.35 -25.58
C LEU A 54 30.67 -43.70 -24.25
N ASP A 55 31.12 -44.24 -23.12
CA ASP A 55 30.90 -43.65 -21.80
C ASP A 55 31.67 -42.33 -21.64
N ASP A 56 32.92 -42.26 -22.11
CA ASP A 56 33.71 -41.03 -22.16
C ASP A 56 33.04 -39.98 -23.05
N ALA A 57 32.58 -40.36 -24.25
CA ALA A 57 31.86 -39.48 -25.15
C ALA A 57 30.55 -38.96 -24.54
N LYS A 58 29.78 -39.84 -23.89
CA LYS A 58 28.55 -39.47 -23.19
C LYS A 58 28.84 -38.51 -22.03
N SER A 59 29.88 -38.79 -21.25
CA SER A 59 30.34 -37.95 -20.14
C SER A 59 30.79 -36.57 -20.64
N ALA A 60 31.49 -36.50 -21.76
CA ALA A 60 31.87 -35.24 -22.40
C ALA A 60 30.66 -34.43 -22.88
N VAL A 61 29.66 -35.07 -23.49
CA VAL A 61 28.41 -34.41 -23.92
C VAL A 61 27.60 -33.91 -22.72
N ILE A 62 27.47 -34.71 -21.66
CA ILE A 62 26.81 -34.28 -20.42
C ILE A 62 27.55 -33.08 -19.83
N ALA A 63 28.88 -33.18 -19.65
CA ALA A 63 29.69 -32.10 -19.11
C ALA A 63 29.53 -30.80 -19.91
N LYS A 64 29.53 -30.88 -21.26
CA LYS A 64 29.29 -29.73 -22.13
C LYS A 64 27.89 -29.15 -21.94
N THR A 65 26.87 -29.99 -21.93
CA THR A 65 25.48 -29.55 -21.75
C THR A 65 25.29 -28.84 -20.41
N LEU A 66 25.93 -29.32 -19.34
CA LEU A 66 25.91 -28.68 -18.02
C LEU A 66 26.63 -27.32 -18.03
N VAL A 67 27.75 -27.20 -18.75
CA VAL A 67 28.43 -25.91 -18.95
C VAL A 67 27.54 -24.94 -19.73
N ASP A 68 26.90 -25.38 -20.80
CA ASP A 68 25.99 -24.56 -21.61
C ASP A 68 24.76 -24.10 -20.79
N ILE A 69 24.17 -24.97 -19.98
CA ILE A 69 23.08 -24.62 -19.05
C ILE A 69 23.55 -23.61 -18.01
N ARG A 70 24.75 -23.79 -17.44
CA ARG A 70 25.30 -22.85 -16.45
C ARG A 70 25.59 -21.49 -17.07
N GLN A 71 26.15 -21.48 -18.29
CA GLN A 71 26.41 -20.25 -19.03
C GLN A 71 25.10 -19.56 -19.43
N ALA A 72 24.08 -20.30 -19.86
CA ALA A 72 22.75 -19.77 -20.11
C ALA A 72 22.12 -19.21 -18.83
N GLY A 73 22.26 -19.89 -17.69
CA GLY A 73 21.80 -19.43 -16.38
C GLY A 73 22.51 -18.17 -15.90
N MET A 74 23.83 -18.07 -16.05
CA MET A 74 24.60 -16.86 -15.76
C MET A 74 24.20 -15.71 -16.69
N THR A 75 24.04 -15.98 -17.99
CA THR A 75 23.56 -15.00 -18.97
C THR A 75 22.16 -14.53 -18.59
N LEU A 76 21.26 -15.45 -18.21
CA LEU A 76 19.91 -15.10 -17.79
C LEU A 76 19.92 -14.29 -16.49
N ALA A 77 20.75 -14.65 -15.51
CA ALA A 77 20.90 -13.89 -14.26
C ALA A 77 21.46 -12.48 -14.52
N GLN A 78 22.41 -12.35 -15.45
CA GLN A 78 22.99 -11.06 -15.85
C GLN A 78 21.99 -10.20 -16.65
N VAL A 79 21.21 -10.82 -17.54
CA VAL A 79 20.15 -10.17 -18.33
C VAL A 79 18.90 -9.87 -17.48
N THR A 80 18.64 -10.62 -16.41
CA THR A 80 17.46 -10.37 -15.55
C THR A 80 17.81 -9.56 -14.30
N GLY A 81 19.09 -9.46 -13.94
CA GLY A 81 19.55 -8.82 -12.71
C GLY A 81 19.17 -9.57 -11.43
N VAL A 82 18.85 -10.86 -11.51
CA VAL A 82 18.38 -11.63 -10.35
C VAL A 82 19.58 -12.18 -9.57
N THR A 83 19.93 -11.52 -8.47
CA THR A 83 20.84 -12.03 -7.44
C THR A 83 20.01 -12.58 -6.27
N GLY A 84 20.42 -13.70 -5.68
CA GLY A 84 19.62 -14.47 -4.72
C GLY A 84 19.34 -13.81 -3.35
N GLU A 85 19.74 -12.57 -3.13
CA GLU A 85 19.44 -11.84 -1.90
C GLU A 85 18.05 -11.19 -1.96
N GLY A 86 17.27 -11.39 -0.89
CA GLY A 86 16.01 -10.70 -0.69
C GLY A 86 16.24 -9.19 -0.54
N LEU A 87 15.48 -8.38 -1.27
CA LEU A 87 15.66 -6.92 -1.33
C LEU A 87 15.29 -6.16 -0.04
N GLY A 88 14.97 -6.84 1.07
CA GLY A 88 14.49 -6.19 2.29
C GLY A 88 13.21 -5.37 2.10
N PHE A 89 12.42 -5.68 1.06
CA PHE A 89 11.31 -4.84 0.58
C PHE A 89 10.31 -4.46 1.67
N ASP A 90 9.84 -5.42 2.47
CA ASP A 90 8.73 -5.13 3.40
C ASP A 90 9.12 -4.09 4.46
N GLY A 91 10.37 -4.09 4.93
CA GLY A 91 10.87 -3.08 5.87
C GLY A 91 11.04 -1.69 5.24
N GLN A 92 11.62 -1.62 4.03
CA GLN A 92 11.76 -0.36 3.29
C GLN A 92 10.39 0.23 2.91
N TRP A 93 9.46 -0.63 2.49
CA TRP A 93 8.09 -0.26 2.15
C TRP A 93 7.32 0.25 3.37
N GLU A 94 7.37 -0.44 4.50
CA GLU A 94 6.70 0.01 5.73
C GLU A 94 7.23 1.38 6.18
N GLN A 95 8.54 1.59 6.14
CA GLN A 95 9.16 2.87 6.48
C GLN A 95 8.71 3.99 5.53
N ALA A 96 8.84 3.78 4.22
CA ALA A 96 8.46 4.78 3.22
C ALA A 96 6.95 5.06 3.24
N ARG A 97 6.12 4.03 3.41
CA ARG A 97 4.65 4.16 3.53
C ARG A 97 4.28 4.98 4.76
N SER A 98 4.87 4.68 5.92
CA SER A 98 4.63 5.43 7.16
C SER A 98 5.02 6.89 7.05
N GLU A 99 6.19 7.18 6.45
CA GLU A 99 6.64 8.55 6.22
C GLU A 99 5.70 9.32 5.28
N VAL A 100 5.28 8.69 4.18
CA VAL A 100 4.36 9.29 3.22
C VAL A 100 2.98 9.51 3.80
N VAL A 101 2.41 8.52 4.50
CA VAL A 101 1.11 8.66 5.17
C VAL A 101 1.18 9.79 6.20
N SER A 102 2.22 9.82 7.04
CA SER A 102 2.41 10.88 8.04
C SER A 102 2.53 12.26 7.39
N GLY A 103 3.32 12.39 6.32
CA GLY A 103 3.49 13.62 5.56
C GLY A 103 2.20 14.10 4.88
N LEU A 104 1.47 13.19 4.23
CA LEU A 104 0.20 13.49 3.59
C LEU A 104 -0.86 13.91 4.61
N VAL A 105 -0.96 13.19 5.73
CA VAL A 105 -1.89 13.51 6.81
C VAL A 105 -1.59 14.89 7.40
N GLY A 106 -0.33 15.21 7.67
CA GLY A 106 0.06 16.51 8.23
C GLY A 106 -0.24 17.69 7.30
N MET A 107 -0.28 17.47 6.00
CA MET A 107 -0.61 18.49 5.01
C MET A 107 -2.12 18.57 4.72
N VAL A 108 -2.83 17.44 4.73
CA VAL A 108 -4.31 17.40 4.60
C VAL A 108 -4.98 17.97 5.86
N VAL A 109 -4.35 17.80 7.02
CA VAL A 109 -4.82 18.25 8.32
C VAL A 109 -3.83 19.26 8.90
N ALA A 110 -3.67 20.38 8.20
CA ALA A 110 -2.81 21.45 8.67
C ALA A 110 -3.48 22.26 9.80
N ASP A 111 -2.68 23.12 10.46
CA ASP A 111 -3.09 23.86 11.65
C ASP A 111 -4.30 24.78 11.40
N ASP A 112 -4.47 25.29 10.18
CA ASP A 112 -5.62 26.09 9.75
C ASP A 112 -6.91 25.25 9.68
N VAL A 113 -6.83 24.00 9.22
CA VAL A 113 -7.96 23.05 9.25
C VAL A 113 -8.33 22.70 10.69
N VAL A 114 -7.34 22.55 11.57
CA VAL A 114 -7.55 22.33 13.01
C VAL A 114 -8.26 23.52 13.64
N GLU A 115 -7.76 24.74 13.41
CA GLU A 115 -8.36 25.98 13.93
C GLU A 115 -9.80 26.14 13.41
N LYS A 116 -10.03 25.88 12.13
CA LYS A 116 -11.36 25.92 11.52
C LYS A 116 -12.30 24.87 12.12
N ALA A 117 -11.83 23.65 12.36
CA ALA A 117 -12.59 22.60 13.01
C ALA A 117 -12.95 22.96 14.47
N GLU A 118 -12.03 23.60 15.21
CA GLU A 118 -12.30 24.14 16.54
C GLU A 118 -13.36 25.24 16.52
N ALA A 119 -13.24 26.18 15.58
CA ALA A 119 -14.20 27.27 15.40
C ALA A 119 -15.58 26.74 14.99
N GLU A 120 -15.65 25.73 14.11
CA GLU A 120 -16.89 25.04 13.75
C GLU A 120 -17.52 24.34 14.94
N GLY A 121 -16.71 23.64 15.74
CA GLY A 121 -17.15 22.96 16.96
C GLY A 121 -17.71 23.94 17.98
N ALA A 122 -17.02 25.05 18.22
CA ALA A 122 -17.49 26.16 19.05
C ALA A 122 -18.81 26.74 18.53
N ALA A 123 -18.89 27.04 17.23
CA ALA A 123 -20.09 27.58 16.61
C ALA A 123 -21.26 26.58 16.65
N ALA A 124 -21.00 25.28 16.53
CA ALA A 124 -22.01 24.23 16.66
C ALA A 124 -22.52 24.10 18.10
N ALA A 125 -21.64 24.16 19.09
CA ALA A 125 -22.00 24.14 20.52
C ALA A 125 -22.84 25.35 20.91
N LEU A 126 -22.43 26.55 20.46
CA LEU A 126 -23.21 27.78 20.67
C LEU A 126 -24.58 27.71 19.99
N ARG A 127 -24.64 27.23 18.74
CA ARG A 127 -25.91 27.03 18.01
C ARG A 127 -26.85 26.07 18.74
N ALA A 128 -26.32 24.95 19.24
CA ALA A 128 -27.10 24.01 20.03
C ALA A 128 -27.59 24.65 21.34
N GLY A 129 -26.73 25.45 21.99
CA GLY A 129 -27.03 26.16 23.23
C GLY A 129 -27.98 27.36 23.13
N LEU A 130 -28.33 27.83 21.93
CA LEU A 130 -29.29 28.92 21.73
C LEU A 130 -30.77 28.47 21.83
N GLY A 131 -31.01 27.16 21.90
CA GLY A 131 -32.35 26.60 22.09
C GLY A 131 -33.31 26.91 20.93
N PRO A 132 -34.61 27.14 21.17
CA PRO A 132 -35.59 27.37 20.12
C PRO A 132 -35.33 28.65 19.31
N LEU A 133 -34.70 29.68 19.90
CA LEU A 133 -34.24 30.86 19.16
C LEU A 133 -33.14 30.50 18.15
N GLY A 134 -32.29 29.53 18.48
CA GLY A 134 -31.30 28.97 17.56
C GLY A 134 -31.93 28.39 16.30
N LEU A 135 -33.08 27.70 16.41
CA LEU A 135 -33.82 27.18 15.25
C LEU A 135 -34.30 28.31 14.33
N PHE A 136 -34.75 29.42 14.90
CA PHE A 136 -35.20 30.58 14.14
C PHE A 136 -34.04 31.25 13.40
N ILE A 137 -32.89 31.41 14.05
CA ILE A 137 -31.67 31.94 13.45
C ILE A 137 -31.17 31.02 12.34
N THR A 138 -31.20 29.69 12.54
CA THR A 138 -30.82 28.75 11.48
C THR A 138 -31.76 28.83 10.28
N ARG A 139 -33.06 29.04 10.50
CA ARG A 139 -34.04 29.18 9.42
C ARG A 139 -33.88 30.49 8.64
N LEU A 140 -33.50 31.58 9.33
CA LEU A 140 -33.13 32.84 8.70
C LEU A 140 -31.82 32.72 7.90
N ARG A 141 -30.90 31.85 8.32
CA ARG A 141 -29.62 31.65 7.65
C ARG A 141 -29.72 31.01 6.26
N ASP A 142 -30.77 30.23 6.02
CA ASP A 142 -31.02 29.64 4.69
C ASP A 142 -31.51 30.67 3.66
N THR A 143 -31.83 31.89 4.10
CA THR A 143 -32.28 32.97 3.22
C THR A 143 -31.12 33.59 2.42
N ARG A 144 -31.43 34.15 1.24
CA ARG A 144 -30.44 34.85 0.40
C ARG A 144 -29.78 36.03 1.11
N VAL A 145 -30.49 36.66 2.06
CA VAL A 145 -29.98 37.79 2.85
C VAL A 145 -28.82 37.37 3.74
N ALA A 146 -28.92 36.22 4.41
CA ALA A 146 -27.84 35.70 5.23
C ALA A 146 -26.60 35.32 4.40
N ARG A 147 -26.79 34.81 3.18
CA ARG A 147 -25.69 34.60 2.21
C ARG A 147 -25.03 35.91 1.79
N ALA A 148 -25.81 36.96 1.53
CA ALA A 148 -25.28 38.29 1.20
C ALA A 148 -24.52 38.93 2.38
N LEU A 149 -24.87 38.60 3.62
CA LEU A 149 -24.18 39.04 4.84
C LEU A 149 -22.97 38.17 5.21
N GLY A 150 -22.55 37.23 4.35
CA GLY A 150 -21.39 36.36 4.61
C GLY A 150 -21.64 35.27 5.66
N LEU A 151 -22.88 35.02 6.06
CA LEU A 151 -23.24 33.98 7.03
C LEU A 151 -23.35 32.58 6.39
N ALA A 152 -22.66 32.35 5.27
CA ALA A 152 -22.68 31.07 4.56
C ALA A 152 -22.32 29.90 5.50
N PRO A 153 -22.90 28.69 5.31
CA PRO A 153 -22.50 27.50 6.06
C PRO A 153 -20.98 27.39 6.06
N PRO A 154 -20.34 27.08 7.19
CA PRO A 154 -18.91 26.76 7.14
C PRO A 154 -18.71 25.65 6.10
N GLY A 155 -17.71 25.82 5.23
CA GLY A 155 -17.38 24.82 4.22
C GLY A 155 -17.14 23.47 4.87
N ASN A 156 -17.40 22.37 4.17
CA ASN A 156 -17.05 21.05 4.70
C ASN A 156 -15.52 20.98 4.86
N LEU A 157 -15.04 20.47 5.99
CA LEU A 157 -13.59 20.30 6.26
C LEU A 157 -12.86 19.60 5.10
N ALA A 158 -13.53 18.67 4.42
CA ALA A 158 -12.99 17.98 3.26
C ALA A 158 -12.77 18.88 2.03
N SER A 159 -13.58 19.91 1.78
CA SER A 159 -13.28 20.86 0.68
C SER A 159 -12.08 21.74 1.01
N GLU A 160 -11.95 22.16 2.27
CA GLU A 160 -10.79 22.95 2.69
C GLU A 160 -9.52 22.12 2.56
N ALA A 161 -9.55 20.90 3.08
CA ALA A 161 -8.47 19.93 2.96
C ALA A 161 -8.14 19.61 1.49
N ALA A 162 -9.14 19.53 0.61
CA ALA A 162 -8.94 19.36 -0.83
C ALA A 162 -8.29 20.59 -1.49
N ASN A 163 -8.71 21.80 -1.12
CA ASN A 163 -8.09 23.05 -1.59
C ASN A 163 -6.65 23.16 -1.11
N GLN A 164 -6.39 22.72 0.12
CA GLN A 164 -5.05 22.72 0.70
C GLN A 164 -4.15 21.65 0.05
N TRP A 165 -4.68 20.45 -0.23
CA TRP A 165 -3.99 19.45 -1.03
C TRP A 165 -3.59 19.99 -2.40
N ALA A 166 -4.51 20.72 -3.06
CA ALA A 166 -4.26 21.34 -4.34
C ALA A 166 -3.13 22.40 -4.30
N SER A 167 -2.74 22.90 -3.13
CA SER A 167 -1.70 23.92 -2.98
C SER A 167 -0.25 23.42 -3.20
N ARG A 168 -0.03 22.08 -3.31
CA ARG A 168 1.16 21.36 -3.82
C ARG A 168 2.40 21.07 -2.93
N PRO A 169 2.84 21.84 -1.91
CA PRO A 169 4.18 21.63 -1.34
C PRO A 169 4.38 20.28 -0.62
N GLY A 170 3.34 19.71 0.00
CA GLY A 170 3.46 18.39 0.65
C GLY A 170 3.36 17.21 -0.32
N ARG A 171 2.76 17.41 -1.50
CA ARG A 171 2.68 16.41 -2.57
C ARG A 171 4.07 16.05 -3.08
N ASP A 172 4.90 17.05 -3.36
CA ASP A 172 6.24 16.85 -3.92
C ASP A 172 7.13 16.06 -2.94
N LYS A 173 7.00 16.31 -1.63
CA LYS A 173 7.70 15.52 -0.61
C LYS A 173 7.26 14.06 -0.59
N ALA A 174 5.94 13.81 -0.59
CA ALA A 174 5.40 12.46 -0.61
C ALA A 174 5.82 11.68 -1.86
N LEU A 175 5.82 12.34 -3.02
CA LEU A 175 6.29 11.77 -4.27
C LEU A 175 7.79 11.49 -4.23
N GLY A 176 8.60 12.43 -3.72
CA GLY A 176 10.03 12.25 -3.55
C GLY A 176 10.39 11.03 -2.70
N THR A 177 9.67 10.78 -1.59
CA THR A 177 9.87 9.58 -0.76
C THR A 177 9.53 8.28 -1.52
N MET A 178 8.44 8.26 -2.29
CA MET A 178 8.07 7.09 -3.11
C MET A 178 9.04 6.86 -4.27
N GLU A 179 9.48 7.92 -4.92
CA GLU A 179 10.49 7.87 -5.98
C GLU A 179 11.85 7.38 -5.46
N ALA A 180 12.24 7.82 -4.25
CA ALA A 180 13.43 7.33 -3.57
C ALA A 180 13.33 5.84 -3.29
N LEU A 181 12.21 5.36 -2.75
CA LEU A 181 11.98 3.92 -2.53
C LEU A 181 12.07 3.13 -3.83
N VAL A 182 11.37 3.55 -4.89
CA VAL A 182 11.41 2.85 -6.19
C VAL A 182 12.83 2.88 -6.76
N SER A 183 13.55 3.99 -6.60
CA SER A 183 14.93 4.14 -7.06
C SER A 183 15.90 3.23 -6.31
N ASP A 184 15.76 3.10 -4.99
CA ASP A 184 16.55 2.22 -4.15
C ASP A 184 16.27 0.75 -4.49
N LEU A 185 14.99 0.36 -4.60
CA LEU A 185 14.61 -1.00 -5.02
C LEU A 185 15.12 -1.32 -6.43
N ALA A 186 15.02 -0.36 -7.36
CA ALA A 186 15.54 -0.51 -8.71
C ALA A 186 17.07 -0.59 -8.73
N PHE A 187 17.76 0.17 -7.87
CA PHE A 187 19.22 0.13 -7.75
C PHE A 187 19.69 -1.21 -7.16
N SER A 188 19.10 -1.62 -6.03
CA SER A 188 19.40 -2.91 -5.38
C SER A 188 19.07 -4.11 -6.26
N ALA A 189 18.03 -4.02 -7.08
CA ALA A 189 17.72 -5.09 -8.02
C ALA A 189 18.68 -5.14 -9.21
N GLY A 190 19.21 -3.98 -9.64
CA GLY A 190 20.18 -3.88 -10.73
C GLY A 190 19.66 -4.31 -12.11
N GLY A 191 20.54 -4.24 -13.11
CA GLY A 191 20.33 -4.78 -14.45
C GLY A 191 19.05 -4.29 -15.16
N PRO A 192 18.50 -5.10 -16.09
CA PRO A 192 17.29 -4.75 -16.83
C PRO A 192 16.03 -4.66 -15.96
N TYR A 193 15.96 -5.36 -14.83
CA TYR A 193 14.86 -5.25 -13.89
C TYR A 193 14.77 -3.84 -13.25
N SER A 194 15.92 -3.19 -13.00
CA SER A 194 15.97 -1.77 -12.60
C SER A 194 15.20 -0.85 -13.56
N ARG A 195 15.42 -1.04 -14.87
CA ARG A 195 14.73 -0.26 -15.92
C ARG A 195 13.24 -0.58 -15.97
N MET A 196 12.88 -1.85 -15.82
CA MET A 196 11.48 -2.28 -15.77
C MET A 196 10.74 -1.64 -14.58
N LEU A 197 11.31 -1.67 -13.38
CA LEU A 197 10.71 -1.03 -12.20
C LEU A 197 10.52 0.48 -12.40
N ARG A 198 11.54 1.19 -12.91
CA ARG A 198 11.44 2.63 -13.17
C ARG A 198 10.43 2.98 -14.28
N ALA A 199 10.28 2.12 -15.28
CA ALA A 199 9.28 2.30 -16.34
C ALA A 199 7.87 1.98 -15.85
N GLU A 200 7.70 0.95 -15.03
CA GLU A 200 6.39 0.56 -14.50
C GLU A 200 5.88 1.55 -13.44
N PHE A 201 6.78 2.10 -12.63
CA PHE A 201 6.51 3.05 -11.55
C PHE A 201 7.18 4.40 -11.81
N ASP A 202 6.91 4.97 -12.99
CA ASP A 202 7.38 6.32 -13.31
C ASP A 202 6.75 7.39 -12.43
N THR A 203 7.33 8.59 -12.44
CA THR A 203 6.83 9.77 -11.70
C THR A 203 5.35 10.04 -11.98
N GLY A 204 4.90 9.88 -13.23
CA GLY A 204 3.51 10.14 -13.64
C GLY A 204 2.53 9.17 -12.98
N ARG A 205 2.85 7.89 -12.93
CA ARG A 205 2.02 6.86 -12.30
C ARG A 205 2.04 6.95 -10.79
N LEU A 206 3.20 7.21 -10.19
CA LEU A 206 3.32 7.47 -8.74
C LEU A 206 2.44 8.66 -8.35
N THR A 207 2.53 9.74 -9.13
CA THR A 207 1.71 10.93 -8.98
C THR A 207 0.22 10.63 -9.06
N ALA A 208 -0.22 9.94 -10.12
CA ALA A 208 -1.62 9.57 -10.29
C ALA A 208 -2.12 8.64 -9.17
N ALA A 209 -1.28 7.73 -8.68
CA ALA A 209 -1.63 6.83 -7.58
C ALA A 209 -1.78 7.57 -6.24
N VAL A 210 -0.87 8.49 -5.92
CA VAL A 210 -0.94 9.31 -4.71
C VAL A 210 -2.15 10.26 -4.76
N ASP A 211 -2.34 10.97 -5.87
CA ASP A 211 -3.48 11.88 -6.07
C ASP A 211 -4.81 11.13 -5.89
N LYS A 212 -4.98 10.00 -6.58
CA LYS A 212 -6.18 9.16 -6.46
C LYS A 212 -6.40 8.66 -5.04
N THR A 213 -5.33 8.34 -4.31
CA THR A 213 -5.40 7.85 -2.93
C THR A 213 -5.91 8.94 -1.99
N VAL A 214 -5.37 10.16 -2.11
CA VAL A 214 -5.83 11.32 -1.33
C VAL A 214 -7.26 11.68 -1.67
N ASP A 215 -7.63 11.72 -2.95
CA ASP A 215 -8.99 12.03 -3.39
C ASP A 215 -10.01 11.04 -2.83
N VAL A 216 -9.71 9.73 -2.88
CA VAL A 216 -10.61 8.70 -2.33
C VAL A 216 -10.73 8.82 -0.81
N ALA A 217 -9.62 9.07 -0.10
CA ALA A 217 -9.64 9.25 1.35
C ALA A 217 -10.45 10.49 1.76
N LEU A 218 -10.27 11.62 1.06
CA LEU A 218 -11.03 12.85 1.30
C LEU A 218 -12.52 12.67 1.01
N HIS A 219 -12.87 12.03 -0.11
CA HIS A 219 -14.27 11.83 -0.49
C HIS A 219 -15.01 10.93 0.51
N ARG A 220 -14.37 9.85 0.98
CA ARG A 220 -14.96 8.94 1.98
C ARG A 220 -15.22 9.62 3.32
N ASN A 221 -14.36 10.57 3.71
CA ASN A 221 -14.44 11.26 4.99
C ASN A 221 -15.17 12.62 4.91
N ALA A 222 -15.69 13.01 3.74
CA ALA A 222 -16.37 14.28 3.53
C ALA A 222 -17.66 14.44 4.36
N ASP A 223 -18.32 13.33 4.68
CA ASP A 223 -19.61 13.29 5.37
C ASP A 223 -19.50 13.05 6.88
N ALA A 224 -18.30 13.12 7.47
CA ALA A 224 -18.12 12.93 8.90
C ALA A 224 -18.89 13.99 9.71
N LYS A 225 -20.11 13.66 10.16
CA LYS A 225 -21.00 14.55 10.89
C LYS A 225 -20.47 14.83 12.30
N VAL A 226 -20.77 16.04 12.81
CA VAL A 226 -20.51 16.39 14.21
C VAL A 226 -21.56 15.70 15.07
N ASP A 227 -21.15 14.71 15.87
CA ASP A 227 -22.03 14.11 16.88
C ASP A 227 -22.48 15.17 17.88
N ARG A 228 -23.78 15.44 17.91
CA ARG A 228 -24.37 16.36 18.88
C ARG A 228 -24.40 15.69 20.24
N ARG A 229 -23.72 16.29 21.20
CA ARG A 229 -23.75 15.80 22.58
C ARG A 229 -25.04 16.27 23.26
N SER A 230 -25.76 15.34 23.89
CA SER A 230 -27.08 15.59 24.50
C SER A 230 -27.10 16.71 25.55
N TRP A 231 -26.00 16.89 26.29
CA TRP A 231 -25.91 17.95 27.31
C TRP A 231 -25.93 19.38 26.73
N TRP A 232 -25.57 19.57 25.45
CA TRP A 232 -25.72 20.88 24.80
C TRP A 232 -27.18 21.31 24.74
N THR A 233 -28.09 20.35 24.51
CA THR A 233 -29.53 20.58 24.56
C THR A 233 -29.98 20.93 25.98
N THR A 234 -29.41 20.28 27.00
CA THR A 234 -29.69 20.62 28.41
C THR A 234 -29.28 22.05 28.74
N VAL A 235 -28.09 22.50 28.31
CA VAL A 235 -27.65 23.90 28.50
C VAL A 235 -28.58 24.86 27.78
N ALA A 236 -29.06 24.50 26.59
CA ALA A 236 -30.01 25.31 25.85
C ALA A 236 -31.32 25.52 26.62
N ILE A 237 -31.85 24.45 27.22
CA ILE A 237 -33.06 24.49 28.06
C ILE A 237 -32.80 25.38 29.29
N VAL A 238 -31.67 25.20 29.98
CA VAL A 238 -31.31 26.01 31.16
C VAL A 238 -31.21 27.49 30.80
N LYS A 239 -30.52 27.84 29.70
CA LYS A 239 -30.43 29.24 29.25
C LYS A 239 -31.78 29.84 28.91
N TRP A 240 -32.67 29.05 28.31
CA TRP A 240 -34.01 29.49 27.97
C TRP A 240 -34.85 29.77 29.22
N LEU A 241 -34.86 28.85 30.19
CA LEU A 241 -35.51 29.06 31.49
C LEU A 241 -34.96 30.29 32.21
N LEU A 242 -33.66 30.50 32.12
CA LEU A 242 -32.98 31.61 32.77
C LEU A 242 -33.27 32.95 32.07
N SER A 243 -33.44 32.95 30.74
CA SER A 243 -33.94 34.11 30.00
C SER A 243 -35.39 34.46 30.39
N ILE A 244 -36.24 33.45 30.58
CA ILE A 244 -37.61 33.66 31.10
C ILE A 244 -37.55 34.25 32.50
N ALA A 245 -36.71 33.72 33.39
CA ALA A 245 -36.56 34.25 34.74
C ALA A 245 -36.08 35.72 34.75
N VAL A 246 -35.13 36.08 33.88
CA VAL A 246 -34.66 37.47 33.72
C VAL A 246 -35.77 38.38 33.20
N LEU A 247 -36.55 37.95 32.20
CA LEU A 247 -37.69 38.71 31.68
C LEU A 247 -38.76 38.91 32.75
N THR A 248 -39.13 37.86 33.48
CA THR A 248 -40.09 37.94 34.58
C THR A 248 -39.60 38.88 35.68
N GLY A 249 -38.31 38.80 36.04
CA GLY A 249 -37.69 39.71 37.00
C GLY A 249 -37.69 41.18 36.54
N ALA A 250 -37.43 41.43 35.26
CA ALA A 250 -37.49 42.77 34.68
C ALA A 250 -38.91 43.35 34.66
N VAL A 251 -39.91 42.53 34.29
CA VAL A 251 -41.33 42.91 34.35
C VAL A 251 -41.75 43.19 35.79
N TRP A 252 -41.31 42.36 36.74
CA TRP A 252 -41.60 42.56 38.16
C TRP A 252 -40.96 43.85 38.70
N TRP A 253 -39.71 44.14 38.34
CA TRP A 253 -39.07 45.42 38.67
C TRP A 253 -39.91 46.59 38.14
N TYR A 254 -40.28 46.55 36.85
CA TYR A 254 -41.03 47.62 36.21
C TYR A 254 -42.39 47.87 36.91
N ALA A 255 -43.07 46.80 37.31
CA ALA A 255 -44.36 46.88 38.00
C ALA A 255 -44.25 47.25 39.50
N SER A 256 -43.09 47.04 40.14
CA SER A 256 -42.89 47.25 41.58
C SER A 256 -41.57 48.00 41.85
N PRO A 257 -41.53 49.33 41.61
CA PRO A 257 -40.33 50.12 41.80
C PRO A 257 -39.87 50.07 43.27
N PRO A 258 -38.54 49.93 43.52
CA PRO A 258 -38.04 49.64 44.85
C PRO A 258 -38.28 50.81 45.82
N THR A 259 -38.90 50.51 46.97
CA THR A 259 -38.94 51.39 48.14
C THR A 259 -37.56 51.42 48.80
N ARG A 260 -37.04 52.62 49.13
CA ARG A 260 -35.68 52.82 49.65
C ARG A 260 -35.37 51.90 50.85
N GLY A 261 -34.34 51.05 50.74
CA GLY A 261 -33.73 50.35 51.89
C GLY A 261 -33.47 48.85 51.73
N SER A 262 -34.20 48.13 50.88
CA SER A 262 -33.98 46.70 50.63
C SER A 262 -33.29 46.46 49.29
N VAL A 263 -32.31 45.54 49.24
CA VAL A 263 -31.73 45.07 47.98
C VAL A 263 -32.86 44.52 47.11
N PRO A 264 -33.11 45.07 45.90
CA PRO A 264 -34.19 44.58 45.08
C PRO A 264 -33.80 43.20 44.55
N TRP A 265 -34.48 42.15 45.02
CA TRP A 265 -34.38 40.80 44.46
C TRP A 265 -34.45 40.75 42.92
N PRO A 266 -35.22 41.61 42.22
CA PRO A 266 -35.17 41.70 40.75
C PRO A 266 -33.76 41.97 40.20
N VAL A 267 -32.98 42.85 40.84
CA VAL A 267 -31.60 43.16 40.42
C VAL A 267 -30.73 41.91 40.51
N VAL A 268 -30.84 41.19 41.63
CA VAL A 268 -30.05 39.98 41.88
C VAL A 268 -30.39 38.90 40.87
N LEU A 269 -31.67 38.73 40.51
CA LEU A 269 -32.12 37.78 39.49
C LEU A 269 -31.60 38.14 38.10
N VAL A 270 -31.68 39.42 37.72
CA VAL A 270 -31.17 39.89 36.42
C VAL A 270 -29.66 39.75 36.34
N ALA A 271 -28.93 40.24 37.34
CA ALA A 271 -27.47 40.16 37.38
C ALA A 271 -26.97 38.71 37.46
N GLY A 272 -27.57 37.88 38.32
CA GLY A 272 -27.26 36.46 38.45
C GLY A 272 -27.54 35.70 37.16
N GLY A 273 -28.67 35.98 36.50
CA GLY A 273 -28.98 35.42 35.20
C GLY A 273 -27.93 35.79 34.14
N VAL A 274 -27.57 37.07 34.02
CA VAL A 274 -26.55 37.50 33.05
C VAL A 274 -25.21 36.79 33.31
N VAL A 275 -24.75 36.72 34.56
CA VAL A 275 -23.49 36.07 34.94
C VAL A 275 -23.50 34.58 34.61
N VAL A 276 -24.57 33.85 35.00
CA VAL A 276 -24.71 32.41 34.70
C VAL A 276 -24.81 32.17 33.19
N GLY A 277 -25.54 33.03 32.46
CA GLY A 277 -25.67 32.96 31.01
C GLY A 277 -24.33 33.14 30.28
N LEU A 278 -23.50 34.08 30.73
CA LEU A 278 -22.14 34.28 30.22
C LEU A 278 -21.24 33.07 30.54
N GLY A 279 -21.30 32.56 31.77
CA GLY A 279 -20.56 31.37 32.19
C GLY A 279 -20.88 30.14 31.33
N LEU A 280 -22.17 29.85 31.12
CA LEU A 280 -22.63 28.76 30.25
C LEU A 280 -22.20 28.96 28.78
N SER A 281 -22.12 30.20 28.31
CA SER A 281 -21.65 30.50 26.95
C SER A 281 -20.16 30.21 26.77
N ARG A 282 -19.33 30.63 27.73
CA ARG A 282 -17.90 30.28 27.77
C ARG A 282 -17.68 28.77 27.86
N LEU A 283 -18.48 28.07 28.68
CA LEU A 283 -18.37 26.62 28.85
C LEU A 283 -18.75 25.88 27.55
N LEU A 284 -19.78 26.35 26.84
CA LEU A 284 -20.13 25.81 25.52
C LEU A 284 -19.02 26.03 24.49
N ASP A 285 -18.43 27.24 24.41
CA ASP A 285 -17.31 27.53 23.51
C ASP A 285 -16.14 26.57 23.74
N ILE A 286 -15.65 26.49 24.99
CA ILE A 286 -14.56 25.57 25.37
C ILE A 286 -14.90 24.12 25.01
N SER A 287 -16.12 23.69 25.31
CA SER A 287 -16.55 22.32 25.00
C SER A 287 -16.66 22.04 23.50
N GLY A 288 -17.07 23.05 22.73
CA GLY A 288 -17.18 22.99 21.28
C GLY A 288 -15.82 22.90 20.62
N ARG A 289 -14.85 23.71 21.06
CA ARG A 289 -13.46 23.62 20.59
C ARG A 289 -12.85 22.26 20.89
N ARG A 290 -13.04 21.74 22.11
CA ARG A 290 -12.56 20.40 22.48
C ARG A 290 -13.18 19.30 21.61
N LEU A 291 -14.47 19.39 21.29
CA LEU A 291 -15.11 18.46 20.37
C LEU A 291 -14.62 18.63 18.92
N GLY A 292 -14.30 19.86 18.50
CA GLY A 292 -13.62 20.13 17.24
C GLY A 292 -12.26 19.43 17.15
N ARG A 293 -11.44 19.51 18.21
CA ARG A 293 -10.17 18.77 18.31
C ARG A 293 -10.36 17.26 18.23
N ILE A 294 -11.25 16.71 19.06
CA ILE A 294 -11.52 15.26 19.03
C ILE A 294 -11.99 14.82 17.63
N ARG A 295 -12.77 15.65 16.94
CA ARG A 295 -13.19 15.37 15.56
C ARG A 295 -12.02 15.39 14.60
N ILE A 296 -11.11 16.36 14.70
CA ILE A 296 -9.96 16.43 13.81
C ILE A 296 -8.98 15.28 14.08
N ASP A 297 -8.80 14.87 15.33
CA ASP A 297 -7.99 13.70 15.69
C ASP A 297 -8.57 12.42 15.07
N ARG A 298 -9.89 12.20 15.19
CA ARG A 298 -10.54 11.07 14.51
C ARG A 298 -10.42 11.18 13.00
N PHE A 299 -10.65 12.35 12.42
CA PHE A 299 -10.52 12.55 10.98
C PHE A 299 -9.10 12.23 10.51
N ARG A 300 -8.08 12.64 11.28
CA ARG A 300 -6.67 12.32 11.07
C ARG A 300 -6.43 10.81 11.09
N GLU A 301 -6.96 10.10 12.08
CA GLU A 301 -6.86 8.64 12.18
C GLU A 301 -7.53 7.92 11.01
N HIS A 302 -8.76 8.31 10.64
CA HIS A 302 -9.49 7.70 9.53
C HIS A 302 -8.80 7.96 8.18
N ILE A 303 -8.35 9.19 7.94
CA ILE A 303 -7.58 9.51 6.73
C ILE A 303 -6.27 8.74 6.70
N ALA A 304 -5.53 8.66 7.82
CA ALA A 304 -4.28 7.90 7.88
C ALA A 304 -4.52 6.43 7.52
N ALA A 305 -5.54 5.79 8.10
CA ALA A 305 -5.89 4.40 7.81
C ALA A 305 -6.35 4.19 6.35
N ASP A 306 -7.14 5.12 5.80
CA ASP A 306 -7.57 5.05 4.40
C ASP A 306 -6.38 5.25 3.43
N LEU A 307 -5.50 6.22 3.70
CA LEU A 307 -4.29 6.47 2.91
C LEU A 307 -3.36 5.25 2.94
N ASP A 308 -3.11 4.70 4.13
CA ASP A 308 -2.29 3.50 4.32
C ASP A 308 -2.82 2.32 3.50
N ALA A 309 -4.11 2.02 3.64
CA ALA A 309 -4.74 0.90 2.94
C ALA A 309 -4.82 1.12 1.41
N GLN A 310 -4.94 2.36 0.95
CA GLN A 310 -4.95 2.69 -0.48
C GLN A 310 -3.55 2.63 -1.07
N LEU A 311 -2.53 3.18 -0.40
CA LEU A 311 -1.12 3.08 -0.84
C LEU A 311 -0.66 1.63 -0.92
N GLU A 312 -1.04 0.81 0.06
CA GLU A 312 -0.81 -0.64 0.02
C GLU A 312 -1.45 -1.28 -1.21
N ARG A 313 -2.70 -0.93 -1.52
CA ARG A 313 -3.41 -1.48 -2.68
C ARG A 313 -2.86 -0.97 -4.02
N SER A 314 -2.52 0.30 -4.13
CA SER A 314 -2.14 0.94 -5.40
C SER A 314 -0.67 0.78 -5.75
N LEU A 315 0.21 0.71 -4.74
CA LEU A 315 1.67 0.67 -4.92
C LEU A 315 2.29 -0.55 -4.25
N GLY A 316 1.97 -0.80 -2.97
CA GLY A 316 2.58 -1.88 -2.19
C GLY A 316 2.37 -3.27 -2.79
N ALA A 317 1.12 -3.63 -3.11
CA ALA A 317 0.77 -4.91 -3.70
C ALA A 317 1.37 -5.11 -5.11
N PRO A 318 1.28 -4.14 -6.04
CA PRO A 318 2.00 -4.22 -7.31
C PRO A 318 3.53 -4.37 -7.16
N LEU A 319 4.18 -3.58 -6.31
CA LEU A 319 5.63 -3.67 -6.06
C LEU A 319 6.00 -5.05 -5.49
N ARG A 320 5.26 -5.53 -4.49
CA ARG A 320 5.46 -6.86 -3.91
C ARG A 320 5.28 -7.96 -4.95
N SER A 321 4.32 -7.81 -5.86
CA SER A 321 4.10 -8.77 -6.96
C SER A 321 5.27 -8.78 -7.96
N ALA A 322 5.83 -7.61 -8.29
CA ALA A 322 7.02 -7.51 -9.14
C ALA A 322 8.22 -8.20 -8.49
N ILE A 323 8.46 -7.93 -7.21
CA ILE A 323 9.57 -8.52 -6.45
C ILE A 323 9.41 -10.03 -6.26
N ARG A 324 8.19 -10.52 -6.01
CA ARG A 324 7.91 -11.97 -5.96
C ARG A 324 8.18 -12.66 -7.29
N ARG A 325 7.78 -12.05 -8.41
CA ARG A 325 8.09 -12.58 -9.75
C ARG A 325 9.60 -12.66 -9.98
N ARG A 326 10.37 -11.66 -9.54
CA ARG A 326 11.85 -11.69 -9.56
C ARG A 326 12.39 -12.84 -8.71
N ALA A 327 11.91 -12.99 -7.49
CA ALA A 327 12.35 -14.05 -6.57
C ALA A 327 12.03 -15.45 -7.10
N GLN A 328 10.84 -15.64 -7.72
CA GLN A 328 10.46 -16.90 -8.38
C GLN A 328 11.39 -17.25 -9.54
N LEU A 329 11.73 -16.27 -10.38
CA LEU A 329 12.73 -16.48 -11.45
C LEU A 329 14.10 -16.85 -10.87
N GLY A 330 14.51 -16.23 -9.77
CA GLY A 330 15.75 -16.57 -9.07
C GLY A 330 15.75 -17.98 -8.50
N ALA A 331 14.63 -18.40 -7.91
CA ALA A 331 14.46 -19.75 -7.37
C ALA A 331 14.52 -20.81 -8.49
N LEU A 332 13.84 -20.58 -9.61
CA LEU A 332 13.88 -21.48 -10.77
C LEU A 332 15.30 -21.59 -11.34
N LEU A 333 16.04 -20.48 -11.41
CA LEU A 333 17.44 -20.51 -11.85
C LEU A 333 18.35 -21.25 -10.87
N ALA A 334 18.12 -21.09 -9.57
CA ALA A 334 18.86 -21.83 -8.55
C ALA A 334 18.55 -23.33 -8.60
N GLU A 335 17.29 -23.71 -8.79
CA GLU A 335 16.86 -25.10 -8.94
C GLU A 335 17.52 -25.75 -10.17
N ILE A 336 17.47 -25.09 -11.33
CA ILE A 336 18.17 -25.56 -12.54
C ILE A 336 19.67 -25.73 -12.25
N SER A 337 20.30 -24.81 -11.52
CA SER A 337 21.72 -24.93 -11.16
C SER A 337 22.01 -26.11 -10.22
N ILE A 338 21.10 -26.43 -9.29
CA ILE A 338 21.25 -27.56 -8.36
C ILE A 338 21.04 -28.89 -9.10
N GLU A 339 20.03 -28.98 -9.97
CA GLU A 339 19.79 -30.17 -10.79
C GLU A 339 20.96 -30.44 -11.73
N THR A 340 21.52 -29.38 -12.31
CA THR A 340 22.75 -29.43 -13.12
C THR A 340 23.92 -29.99 -12.32
N GLU A 341 24.12 -29.55 -11.06
CA GLU A 341 25.22 -30.05 -10.22
C GLU A 341 24.97 -31.49 -9.73
N ARG A 342 23.72 -31.89 -9.47
CA ARG A 342 23.38 -33.29 -9.14
C ARG A 342 23.64 -34.22 -10.32
N ALA A 343 23.22 -33.82 -11.52
CA ALA A 343 23.48 -34.59 -12.74
C ALA A 343 24.98 -34.81 -12.96
N ARG A 344 25.81 -33.83 -12.59
CA ARG A 344 27.27 -33.93 -12.60
C ARG A 344 27.85 -34.92 -11.58
N GLN A 345 27.22 -35.06 -10.41
CA GLN A 345 27.69 -35.97 -9.37
C GLN A 345 27.27 -37.43 -9.60
N SER A 346 26.20 -37.63 -10.38
CA SER A 346 25.72 -38.97 -10.77
C SER A 346 26.34 -39.52 -12.04
N ALA A 347 26.99 -38.66 -12.83
CA ALA A 347 27.78 -39.03 -14.01
C ALA A 347 29.24 -39.22 -13.59
#